data_AF-A8DWA9-F1
#
_entry.id   AF-A8DWA9-F1
#
_cell.length_a   1.000
_cell.length_b   1.000
_cell.length_c   1.000
_cell.angle_alpha   90.00
_cell.angle_beta   90.00
_cell.angle_gamma   90.00
#
_symmetry.space_group_name_H-M   'P 1'
#
loop_
_entity.id
_entity.type
_entity.pdbx_description
1 polymer ?
#
loop_
_entity_poly.entity_id
_entity_poly.type
_entity_poly.pdbx_seq_one_letter_code
_entity_poly.pdbx_strand_id
1 'polypeptide(L)'
;ISSFGSKFMGGTTGILYNDEMDGFAVPGHPNAYELEPAAPNFILPGKRPLSSTAPSIFIDNKDDVKLVVGASGGPKITTAISQVSRPRAIG
;
A
#
# COMPACT_ATOMS: atom_id res chain seq x y z
N ILE A 1 -0.20 6.73 -5.68
CA ILE A 1 0.49 7.59 -4.68
C ILE A 1 1.90 7.90 -5.17
N SER A 2 2.15 9.18 -5.40
CA SER A 2 3.45 9.69 -5.85
C SER A 2 4.26 10.29 -4.70
N SER A 3 5.58 10.48 -4.90
CA SER A 3 6.40 11.25 -3.97
C SER A 3 5.80 12.65 -3.81
N PHE A 4 5.69 13.20 -2.60
CA PHE A 4 5.03 14.48 -2.32
C PHE A 4 3.49 14.52 -2.55
N GLY A 5 2.81 13.38 -2.64
CA GLY A 5 1.35 13.31 -2.71
C GLY A 5 0.78 14.13 -3.87
N SER A 6 -0.29 14.90 -3.59
CA SER A 6 -0.97 15.77 -4.57
C SER A 6 -0.14 16.95 -5.08
N LYS A 7 1.09 17.15 -4.57
CA LYS A 7 1.93 18.34 -4.82
C LYS A 7 1.32 19.65 -4.32
N PHE A 8 0.28 19.56 -3.50
CA PHE A 8 -0.41 20.70 -2.93
C PHE A 8 -0.19 20.75 -1.43
N MET A 9 0.38 21.86 -0.96
CA MET A 9 0.56 22.16 0.45
C MET A 9 -0.42 23.26 0.86
N GLY A 10 -1.13 23.06 1.97
CA GLY A 10 -2.00 24.09 2.53
C GLY A 10 -1.19 25.33 2.90
N GLY A 11 -1.48 26.46 2.26
CA GLY A 11 -0.65 27.67 2.40
C GLY A 11 -0.51 28.20 3.82
N THR A 12 -1.53 28.02 4.67
CA THR A 12 -1.50 28.44 6.08
C THR A 12 -1.02 27.34 7.02
N THR A 13 -1.37 26.08 6.73
CA THR A 13 -1.13 24.96 7.64
C THR A 13 0.22 24.28 7.41
N GLY A 14 0.82 24.44 6.23
CA GLY A 14 2.01 23.72 5.81
C GLY A 14 1.79 22.21 5.59
N ILE A 15 0.54 21.74 5.65
CA ILE A 15 0.21 20.31 5.47
C ILE A 15 0.25 19.98 3.98
N LEU A 16 1.07 19.01 3.62
CA LEU A 16 1.09 18.43 2.27
C LEU A 16 -0.04 17.42 2.12
N TYR A 17 -0.94 17.63 1.17
CA TYR A 17 -2.09 16.75 0.96
C TYR A 17 -1.72 15.53 0.12
N ASN A 18 -2.31 14.38 0.49
CA ASN A 18 -2.14 13.12 -0.23
C ASN A 18 -2.81 13.15 -1.62
N ASP A 19 -2.44 12.17 -2.45
CA ASP A 19 -3.06 11.85 -3.74
C ASP A 19 -3.72 10.46 -3.71
N GLU A 20 -4.27 10.03 -2.58
CA GLU A 20 -4.80 8.66 -2.39
C GLU A 20 -5.96 8.30 -3.33
N MET A 21 -6.61 9.30 -3.93
CA MET A 21 -7.63 9.08 -4.96
C MET A 21 -7.08 8.33 -6.18
N ASP A 22 -5.77 8.42 -6.45
CA ASP A 22 -5.05 7.62 -7.47
C ASP A 22 -5.05 6.11 -7.17
N GLY A 23 -5.35 5.71 -5.92
CA GLY A 23 -5.46 4.30 -5.52
C GLY A 23 -6.74 3.61 -5.99
N PHE A 24 -7.74 4.36 -6.45
CA PHE A 24 -8.95 3.77 -7.05
C PHE A 24 -8.73 3.37 -8.51
N ALA A 25 -9.48 2.36 -8.95
CA ALA A 25 -9.60 2.03 -10.36
C ALA A 25 -10.53 3.04 -11.06
N VAL A 26 -10.15 3.45 -12.26
CA VAL A 26 -10.99 4.27 -13.14
C VAL A 26 -11.30 3.44 -14.39
N PRO A 27 -12.58 3.25 -14.78
CA PRO A 27 -12.93 2.48 -15.97
C PRO A 27 -12.18 2.99 -17.21
N GLY A 28 -11.52 2.07 -17.94
CA GLY A 28 -10.80 2.39 -19.17
C GLY A 28 -9.43 3.07 -18.97
N HIS A 29 -8.97 3.27 -17.73
CA HIS A 29 -7.68 3.86 -17.44
C HIS A 29 -6.88 2.96 -16.47
N PRO A 30 -5.75 2.37 -16.91
CA PRO A 30 -4.83 1.72 -15.98
C PRO A 30 -4.27 2.75 -15.00
N ASN A 31 -4.04 2.34 -13.75
CA ASN A 31 -3.51 3.25 -12.73
C ASN A 31 -2.00 3.52 -12.95
N ALA A 32 -1.39 4.36 -12.11
CA ALA A 32 0.03 4.72 -12.17
C ALA A 32 1.02 3.52 -12.08
N TYR A 33 0.51 2.32 -11.79
CA TYR A 33 1.27 1.07 -11.71
C TYR A 33 0.88 0.06 -12.80
N GLU A 34 0.16 0.50 -13.84
CA GLU A 34 -0.29 -0.33 -14.97
C GLU A 34 -1.21 -1.49 -14.55
N LEU A 35 -1.90 -1.36 -13.40
CA LEU A 35 -2.89 -2.35 -12.97
C LEU A 35 -4.21 -2.11 -13.70
N GLU A 36 -4.77 -3.19 -14.25
CA GLU A 36 -6.08 -3.18 -14.89
C GLU A 36 -7.19 -2.80 -13.89
N PRO A 37 -8.19 -2.01 -14.33
CA PRO A 37 -9.23 -1.53 -13.45
C PRO A 37 -10.16 -2.66 -13.00
N ALA A 38 -10.25 -2.87 -11.69
CA ALA A 38 -11.18 -3.81 -11.09
C ALA A 38 -12.42 -3.07 -10.55
N ALA A 39 -13.62 -3.48 -10.98
CA ALA A 39 -14.88 -2.86 -10.55
C ALA A 39 -15.07 -2.75 -9.02
N PRO A 40 -14.64 -3.74 -8.20
CA PRO A 40 -14.68 -3.61 -6.74
C PRO A 40 -13.85 -2.45 -6.19
N ASN A 41 -12.90 -1.89 -6.95
CA ASN A 41 -12.08 -0.75 -6.56
C ASN A 41 -12.46 0.54 -7.32
N PHE A 42 -13.67 0.64 -7.87
CA PHE A 42 -14.16 1.93 -8.41
C PHE A 42 -14.49 2.92 -7.30
N ILE A 43 -14.36 4.20 -7.64
CA ILE A 43 -14.61 5.36 -6.77
C ILE A 43 -16.09 5.38 -6.37
N LEU A 44 -16.35 5.51 -5.07
CA LEU A 44 -17.66 5.80 -4.50
C LEU A 44 -17.51 6.76 -3.30
N PRO A 45 -18.49 7.62 -3.03
CA PRO A 45 -18.47 8.49 -1.85
C PRO A 45 -18.26 7.69 -0.56
N GLY A 46 -17.30 8.11 0.28
CA GLY A 46 -16.98 7.47 1.56
C GLY A 46 -16.26 6.12 1.47
N LYS A 47 -16.05 5.57 0.27
CA LYS A 47 -15.27 4.35 0.07
C LYS A 47 -13.78 4.64 0.27
N ARG A 48 -13.03 3.61 0.66
CA ARG A 48 -11.56 3.65 0.75
C ARG A 48 -10.92 2.98 -0.47
N PRO A 49 -9.86 3.55 -1.04
CA PRO A 49 -9.12 2.91 -2.12
C PRO A 49 -8.43 1.63 -1.62
N LEU A 50 -8.28 0.66 -2.52
CA LEU A 50 -7.47 -0.53 -2.25
C LEU A 50 -6.00 -0.13 -2.02
N SER A 51 -5.36 -0.75 -1.02
CA SER A 51 -3.95 -0.54 -0.71
C SER A 51 -3.17 -1.86 -0.73
N SER A 52 -1.92 -1.81 -1.20
CA SER A 52 -0.96 -2.92 -1.09
C SER A 52 -0.25 -2.97 0.26
N THR A 53 -0.48 -2.00 1.16
CA THR A 53 0.15 -1.97 2.49
C THR A 53 -0.27 -3.17 3.33
N ALA A 54 0.69 -3.96 3.77
CA ALA A 54 0.46 -5.14 4.59
C ALA A 54 1.40 -5.18 5.82
N PRO A 55 1.33 -4.19 6.73
CA PRO A 55 2.15 -4.23 7.95
C PRO A 55 1.88 -5.53 8.72
N SER A 56 2.94 -6.28 9.02
CA SER A 56 2.82 -7.66 9.50
C SER A 56 3.70 -7.91 10.72
N ILE A 57 3.16 -8.65 11.69
CA ILE A 57 3.87 -9.15 12.87
C ILE A 57 3.73 -10.67 12.86
N PHE A 58 4.86 -11.38 12.94
CA PHE A 58 4.90 -12.84 13.03
C PHE A 58 5.19 -13.23 14.47
N ILE A 59 4.34 -14.09 15.01
CA ILE A 59 4.47 -14.70 16.34
C ILE A 59 4.65 -16.21 16.18
N ASP A 60 5.35 -16.84 17.11
CA ASP A 60 5.39 -18.31 17.17
C ASP A 60 4.22 -18.89 17.98
N ASN A 61 4.19 -20.21 18.12
CA ASN A 61 3.16 -20.92 18.89
C ASN A 61 3.21 -20.67 20.41
N LYS A 62 4.18 -19.88 20.89
CA LYS A 62 4.33 -19.47 22.30
C LYS A 62 4.03 -17.98 22.48
N ASP A 63 3.45 -17.33 21.46
CA ASP A 63 3.15 -15.90 21.41
C ASP A 63 4.39 -14.99 21.43
N ASP A 64 5.59 -15.54 21.16
CA ASP A 64 6.80 -14.74 21.06
C ASP A 64 6.90 -14.08 19.69
N VAL A 65 7.14 -12.77 19.66
CA VAL A 65 7.39 -12.02 18.42
C VAL A 65 8.68 -12.51 17.75
N LYS A 66 8.59 -12.99 16.51
CA LYS A 66 9.73 -13.45 15.70
C LYS A 66 10.14 -12.48 14.61
N LEU A 67 9.19 -11.69 14.08
CA LEU A 67 9.46 -10.72 13.03
C LEU A 67 8.42 -9.60 13.06
N VAL A 68 8.88 -8.35 12.99
CA VAL A 68 8.05 -7.18 12.71
C VAL A 68 8.51 -6.64 11.36
N VAL A 69 7.61 -6.60 10.38
CA VAL A 69 7.98 -6.27 8.99
C VAL A 69 6.91 -5.42 8.31
N GLY A 70 7.38 -4.53 7.45
CA GLY A 70 6.58 -3.74 6.53
C GLY A 70 7.42 -3.38 5.31
N ALA A 71 6.79 -2.77 4.31
CA ALA A 71 7.49 -2.28 3.12
C ALA A 71 6.79 -1.05 2.52
N SER A 72 7.52 -0.34 1.67
CA SER A 72 7.04 0.75 0.82
C SER A 72 7.40 0.45 -0.64
N GLY A 73 6.64 0.99 -1.60
CA GLY A 73 6.91 0.81 -3.03
C GLY A 73 5.72 0.35 -3.87
N GLY A 74 4.51 0.76 -3.50
CA GLY A 74 3.29 0.47 -4.26
C GLY A 74 2.98 -1.03 -4.34
N PRO A 75 2.66 -1.58 -5.52
CA PRO A 75 2.28 -2.99 -5.68
C PRO A 75 3.34 -3.99 -5.22
N LYS A 76 4.60 -3.57 -5.11
CA LYS A 76 5.71 -4.42 -4.66
C LYS A 76 5.72 -4.67 -3.15
N ILE A 77 4.90 -3.96 -2.37
CA ILE A 77 4.89 -4.09 -0.90
C ILE A 77 4.59 -5.54 -0.49
N THR A 78 3.53 -6.14 -1.02
CA THR A 78 3.12 -7.50 -0.66
C THR A 78 4.19 -8.53 -0.99
N THR A 79 4.79 -8.44 -2.17
CA THR A 79 5.83 -9.38 -2.60
C THR A 79 7.14 -9.19 -1.84
N ALA A 80 7.52 -7.94 -1.55
CA ALA A 80 8.70 -7.64 -0.74
C ALA A 80 8.57 -8.21 0.68
N ILE A 81 7.40 -8.04 1.31
CA ILE A 81 7.13 -8.62 2.64
C ILE A 81 7.22 -10.14 2.57
N SER A 82 6.61 -10.77 1.57
CA SER A 82 6.69 -12.22 1.37
C SER A 82 8.12 -12.73 1.20
N GLN A 83 8.97 -12.00 0.47
CA GLN A 83 10.38 -12.37 0.28
C GLN A 83 11.17 -12.27 1.57
N VAL A 84 10.98 -11.20 2.35
CA VAL A 84 11.69 -10.97 3.62
C VAL A 84 11.19 -11.92 4.71
N SER A 85 9.90 -12.25 4.73
CA SER A 85 9.31 -13.14 5.74
C SER A 85 9.54 -14.62 5.46
N ARG A 86 10.14 -14.97 4.32
CA ARG A 86 10.42 -16.37 3.98
C ARG A 86 11.32 -16.99 5.06
N PRO A 87 10.95 -18.14 5.66
CA PRO A 87 11.81 -18.85 6.59
C PRO A 87 13.14 -19.16 5.89
N ARG A 88 14.25 -18.77 6.53
CA ARG A 88 15.56 -19.23 6.07
C ARG A 88 15.55 -20.75 6.22
N ALA A 89 15.76 -21.48 5.13
CA ALA A 89 16.04 -22.91 5.22
C ALA A 89 17.29 -23.03 6.08
N ILE A 90 17.09 -23.43 7.33
CA ILE A 90 18.16 -23.77 8.25
C ILE A 90 18.66 -25.12 7.74
N GLY A 91 19.79 -25.10 7.03
CA GLY A 91 20.54 -26.31 6.72
C GLY A 91 21.19 -26.86 7.98
#